data_AF-A0A455U1Q0-F1
#
_entry.id   AF-A0A455U1Q0-F1
#
_cell.length_a   1.000
_cell.length_b   1.000
_cell.length_c   1.000
_cell.angle_alpha   90.00
_cell.angle_beta   90.00
_cell.angle_gamma   90.00
#
_symmetry.space_group_name_H-M   'P 1'
#
loop_
_entity.id
_entity.type
_entity.pdbx_description
1 polymer ?
#
loop_
_entity_poly.entity_id
_entity_poly.type
_entity_poly.pdbx_seq_one_letter_code
_entity_poly.pdbx_strand_id
1 'polypeptide(L)' 'MVAEMADQVVVMRHGEKVEEASVEEIFAQPQHPYTQALLAAVPKLGSMRGEDLPAWIRWSN' A
#
# COMPACT_ATOMS: atom_id res chain seq x y z
N MET A 1 5.14 -7.30 1.33
CA MET A 1 5.56 -7.83 0.01
C MET A 1 5.60 -6.70 -1.03
N VAL A 2 6.69 -6.54 -1.78
CA VAL A 2 7.32 -5.28 -2.29
C VAL A 2 7.93 -4.43 -1.17
N ALA A 3 7.10 -3.81 -0.30
CA ALA A 3 7.58 -2.96 0.80
C ALA A 3 8.56 -3.67 1.77
N GLU A 4 8.49 -5.00 1.83
CA GLU A 4 9.25 -5.83 2.76
C GLU A 4 10.44 -6.55 2.11
N MET A 5 10.61 -6.43 0.79
CA MET A 5 11.61 -7.22 0.04
C MET A 5 12.44 -6.40 -0.97
N ALA A 6 12.03 -5.17 -1.27
CA ALA A 6 12.70 -4.34 -2.26
C ALA A 6 13.43 -3.18 -1.58
N ASP A 7 14.67 -2.92 -1.98
CA ASP A 7 15.42 -1.73 -1.55
C ASP A 7 15.07 -0.50 -2.42
N GLN A 8 14.86 -0.73 -3.72
CA GLN A 8 14.53 0.27 -4.74
C GLN A 8 13.23 -0.08 -5.46
N VAL A 9 12.46 0.95 -5.81
CA VAL A 9 11.19 0.79 -6.53
C VAL A 9 11.18 1.69 -7.76
N VAL A 10 10.79 1.12 -8.90
CA VAL A 10 10.56 1.84 -10.15
C VAL A 10 9.07 1.78 -10.48
N VAL A 11 8.44 2.94 -10.62
CA VAL A 11 7.03 3.07 -11.04
C VAL A 11 6.99 3.37 -12.53
N MET A 12 6.23 2.57 -13.27
CA MET A 12 6.08 2.66 -14.71
C MET A 12 4.64 3.01 -15.08
N ARG A 13 4.45 3.83 -16.11
CA ARG A 13 3.15 4.10 -16.72
C ARG A 13 3.29 4.19 -18.23
N HIS A 14 2.47 3.44 -18.97
CA HIS A 14 2.49 3.41 -20.44
C HIS A 14 3.88 3.11 -21.04
N GLY A 15 4.66 2.26 -20.36
CA GLY A 15 6.01 1.91 -20.78
C GLY A 15 7.09 2.93 -20.41
N GLU A 16 6.74 4.02 -19.75
CA GLU A 16 7.68 5.05 -19.32
C GLU A 16 7.93 4.96 -17.81
N LYS A 17 9.18 5.20 -17.40
CA LYS A 17 9.54 5.38 -16.00
C LYS A 17 9.05 6.73 -15.52
N VAL A 18 8.17 6.74 -14.52
CA VAL A 18 7.58 7.97 -13.97
C VAL A 18 8.09 8.32 -12.59
N GLU A 19 8.59 7.34 -11.82
CA GLU A 19 9.21 7.58 -10.52
C GLU A 19 10.19 6.45 -10.19
N GLU A 20 11.30 6.77 -9.53
CA GLU A 20 12.27 5.81 -9.01
C GLU A 20 12.86 6.37 -7.72
N ALA A 21 12.67 5.64 -6.62
CA ALA A 21 13.17 5.99 -5.30
C ALA A 21 13.18 4.76 -4.39
N SER A 22 13.75 4.90 -3.20
CA SER A 22 13.79 3.80 -2.24
C SER A 22 12.37 3.37 -1.89
N VAL A 23 12.22 2.13 -1.43
CA VAL A 23 10.92 1.64 -1.01
C VAL A 23 10.32 2.53 0.09
N GLU A 24 11.15 3.00 1.01
CA GLU A 24 10.75 3.85 2.13
C GLU A 24 10.22 5.19 1.61
N GLU A 25 10.93 5.83 0.68
CA GLU A 25 10.53 7.10 0.08
C GLU A 25 9.26 6.98 -0.77
N ILE A 26 9.13 5.92 -1.57
CA ILE A 26 7.93 5.70 -2.38
C ILE A 26 6.68 5.57 -1.50
N PHE A 27 6.76 4.84 -0.38
CA PHE A 27 5.61 4.65 0.50
C PHE A 27 5.37 5.84 1.45
N ALA A 28 6.40 6.57 1.86
CA ALA A 28 6.29 7.68 2.79
C ALA A 28 5.98 9.02 2.10
N GLN A 29 6.62 9.29 0.96
CA GLN A 29 6.56 10.58 0.27
C GLN A 29 6.60 10.44 -1.26
N PRO A 30 5.62 9.75 -1.87
CA PRO A 30 5.54 9.62 -3.33
C PRO A 30 5.38 10.99 -4.00
N GLN A 31 6.24 11.29 -4.97
CA GLN A 31 6.27 12.59 -5.64
C GLN A 31 5.34 12.64 -6.86
N HIS A 32 5.21 11.55 -7.60
CA HIS A 32 4.43 11.55 -8.82
C HIS A 32 2.92 11.34 -8.51
N PRO A 33 2.00 12.15 -9.06
CA PRO A 33 0.56 12.02 -8.78
C PRO A 33 -0.01 10.63 -9.09
N TYR A 34 0.52 9.97 -10.12
CA TYR A 34 0.17 8.59 -10.44
C TYR A 34 0.56 7.59 -9.34
N THR A 35 1.76 7.72 -8.78
CA THR A 35 2.24 6.87 -7.68
C THR A 35 1.38 7.07 -6.43
N GLN A 36 1.00 8.31 -6.12
CA GLN A 36 0.06 8.63 -5.04
C GLN A 36 -1.30 7.94 -5.24
N ALA A 37 -1.85 8.00 -6.45
CA ALA A 37 -3.12 7.35 -6.78
C ALA A 37 -3.04 5.81 -6.66
N LEU A 38 -1.92 5.21 -7.10
CA LEU A 38 -1.70 3.77 -6.94
C LEU A 38 -1.65 3.37 -5.46
N LEU A 39 -0.89 4.09 -4.65
CA LEU A 39 -0.76 3.78 -3.21
C LEU A 39 -2.07 4.00 -2.46
N ALA A 40 -2.87 5.00 -2.83
CA ALA A 40 -4.20 5.24 -2.26
C ALA A 40 -5.20 4.11 -2.58
N ALA A 41 -5.01 3.40 -3.70
CA ALA A 41 -5.87 2.28 -4.10
C ALA A 41 -5.53 0.97 -3.37
N VAL A 42 -4.37 0.87 -2.72
CA VAL A 42 -3.97 -0.33 -1.98
C VAL A 42 -4.63 -0.30 -0.60
N PRO A 43 -5.36 -1.36 -0.19
CA PRO A 43 -5.83 -1.49 1.19
C PRO A 43 -4.62 -1.43 2.11
N LYS A 44 -4.62 -0.51 3.09
CA LYS A 44 -3.52 -0.41 4.05
C LYS A 44 -3.29 -1.80 4.64
N LEU A 45 -2.08 -2.34 4.49
CA LEU A 45 -1.68 -3.69 4.92
C LEU A 45 -1.91 -3.96 6.43
N GLY A 46 -2.43 -3.00 7.20
CA GLY A 46 -2.92 -3.16 8.58
C GLY A 46 -4.43 -3.42 8.77
N SER A 47 -5.24 -3.46 7.70
CA SER A 47 -6.69 -3.72 7.79
C SER A 47 -7.10 -5.17 7.52
N MET A 48 -6.16 -6.07 7.24
CA MET A 48 -6.37 -7.52 7.32
C MET A 48 -5.90 -8.08 8.67
N ARG A 49 -6.20 -7.37 9.77
CA ARG A 49 -6.32 -8.05 11.07
C ARG A 49 -7.67 -8.75 11.03
N GLY A 50 -7.66 -10.08 10.95
CA GLY A 50 -8.85 -10.92 10.86
C GLY A 50 -9.84 -10.70 11.99
N GLU A 51 -10.73 -9.73 11.83
CA GLU A 51 -11.98 -9.63 12.56
C GLU A 51 -13.12 -9.96 11.58
N ASP A 52 -13.30 -11.26 11.35
CA ASP A 52 -14.38 -11.78 10.49
C ASP A 52 -15.72 -11.90 11.25
N LEU A 53 -15.85 -11.37 12.47
CA LEU A 53 -17.08 -11.51 13.25
C LEU A 53 -17.70 -10.16 13.64
N PRO A 54 -18.96 -9.90 13.25
CA PRO A 54 -19.66 -8.68 13.64
C PRO A 54 -19.93 -8.63 15.15
N ALA A 55 -19.84 -7.41 15.71
CA ALA A 55 -19.89 -7.13 17.15
C ALA A 55 -21.14 -7.66 17.89
N TRP A 56 -22.22 -8.01 17.18
CA TRP A 56 -23.43 -8.56 17.78
C TRP A 56 -23.25 -9.98 18.34
N ILE A 57 -22.21 -10.72 17.93
CA ILE A 57 -21.93 -12.09 18.40
C ILE A 57 -21.28 -12.09 19.81
N ARG A 58 -20.79 -10.95 20.31
CA ARG A 58 -20.12 -10.84 21.62
C ARG A 58 -21.03 -10.59 22.83
N TRP A 59 -22.35 -10.42 22.63
CA TRP A 59 -23.30 -10.05 23.69
C TRP A 59 -24.31 -11.16 24.04
N SER A 60 -23.87 -12.42 24.04
CA SER A 60 -24.71 -13.55 24.46
C SER A 60 -23.96 -14.49 25.41
N ASN A 61 -23.57 -13.99 26.58
CA ASN A 61 -23.32 -14.80 27.78
C ASN A 61 -23.52 -13.96 29.04
#